data_AF-M0HDH7-F1
#
_entry.id   AF-M0HDH7-F1
#
_cell.length_a   1.000
_cell.length_b   1.000
_cell.length_c   1.000
_cell.angle_alpha   90.00
_cell.angle_beta   90.00
_cell.angle_gamma   90.00
#
_symmetry.space_group_name_H-M   'P 1'
#
loop_
_entity.id
_entity.type
_entity.pdbx_description
1 polymer ?
#
loop_
_entity_poly.entity_id
_entity_poly.type
_entity_poly.pdbx_seq_one_letter_code
_entity_poly.pdbx_strand_id
1 'polypeptide(L)'
;MGDYSEHLRAAILAGVVLAGIAGYVLYSREYSVQMVSVGSAVMFGLVVVLGIAPDIDVSSSIPRRYLGYVLVGSLPAGALYMVYTDPSIAVSVGEQVLALVGLGDVPPVVIGCGVLVVGAVGLAKSAGYGLDELSTHRGLLHSVYFWAVLGIVAAGAGHLYLDLPRVIAAVIVVASVAGPAVHIKVVDRM
;
A
#
# COMPACT_ATOMS: atom_id res chain seq x y z
N MET A 1 -1.77 -0.03 26.38
CA MET A 1 -1.75 0.87 25.21
C MET A 1 -0.37 1.46 25.18
N GLY A 2 0.46 0.95 24.26
CA GLY A 2 1.83 1.40 24.16
C GLY A 2 1.91 2.79 23.53
N ASP A 3 2.98 3.51 23.83
CA ASP A 3 3.27 4.75 23.13
C ASP A 3 3.92 4.46 21.75
N TYR A 4 4.01 5.48 20.90
CA TYR A 4 4.65 5.36 19.59
C TYR A 4 6.08 4.79 19.65
N SER A 5 6.82 5.09 20.73
CA SER A 5 8.18 4.60 20.90
C SER A 5 8.22 3.09 21.20
N GLU A 6 7.24 2.57 21.92
CA GLU A 6 7.04 1.14 22.17
C GLU A 6 6.62 0.40 20.90
N HIS A 7 5.68 0.96 20.13
CA HIS A 7 5.27 0.42 18.83
C HIS A 7 6.44 0.39 17.84
N LEU A 8 7.20 1.48 17.74
CA LEU A 8 8.39 1.55 16.88
C LEU A 8 9.46 0.54 17.31
N ARG A 9 9.76 0.44 18.61
CA ARG A 9 10.74 -0.54 19.12
C ARG A 9 10.32 -1.97 18.83
N ALA A 10 9.06 -2.31 19.07
CA ALA A 10 8.53 -3.64 18.78
C ALA A 10 8.58 -3.94 17.28
N ALA A 11 8.22 -2.97 16.43
CA ALA A 11 8.29 -3.11 14.98
C ALA A 11 9.73 -3.29 14.48
N ILE A 12 10.71 -2.58 15.04
CA ILE A 12 12.15 -2.76 14.74
C ILE A 12 12.61 -4.16 15.14
N LEU A 13 12.31 -4.60 16.37
CA LEU A 13 12.71 -5.93 16.84
C LEU A 13 12.10 -7.05 15.98
N ALA A 14 10.80 -6.96 15.69
CA ALA A 14 10.11 -7.89 14.81
C ALA A 14 10.69 -7.84 13.39
N GLY A 15 11.00 -6.64 12.88
CA GLY A 15 11.62 -6.43 11.58
C GLY A 15 12.97 -7.13 11.48
N VAL A 16 13.84 -7.00 12.49
CA VAL A 16 15.15 -7.68 12.51
C VAL A 16 14.98 -9.20 12.46
N VAL A 17 14.09 -9.74 13.30
CA VAL A 17 13.84 -11.19 13.37
C VAL A 17 13.28 -11.71 12.04
N LEU A 18 12.25 -11.05 11.51
CA LEU A 18 11.59 -11.47 10.28
C LEU A 18 12.48 -11.29 9.04
N ALA A 19 13.32 -10.26 9.01
CA ALA A 19 14.33 -10.11 7.97
C ALA A 19 15.39 -11.22 8.02
N GLY A 20 15.82 -11.64 9.22
CA GLY A 20 16.69 -12.79 9.39
C GLY A 20 16.05 -14.09 8.89
N ILE A 21 14.78 -14.33 9.24
CA ILE A 21 14.01 -15.49 8.77
C ILE A 21 13.84 -15.45 7.25
N ALA A 22 13.43 -14.31 6.68
CA ALA A 22 13.28 -14.13 5.24
C ALA A 22 14.61 -14.39 4.53
N GLY A 23 15.71 -13.79 5.00
CA GLY A 23 17.04 -14.01 4.46
C GLY A 23 17.46 -15.48 4.48
N TYR A 24 17.26 -16.17 5.61
CA TYR A 24 17.52 -17.60 5.72
C TYR A 24 16.68 -18.43 4.74
N VAL A 25 15.36 -18.16 4.65
CA VAL A 25 14.46 -18.86 3.72
C VAL A 25 14.91 -18.64 2.28
N LEU A 26 15.21 -17.41 1.88
CA LEU A 26 15.68 -17.10 0.53
C LEU A 26 17.03 -17.77 0.22
N TYR A 27 17.96 -17.75 1.17
CA TYR A 27 19.25 -18.41 1.04
C TYR A 27 19.08 -19.93 0.89
N SER A 28 18.23 -20.55 1.71
CA SER A 28 17.95 -22.00 1.66
C SER A 28 17.30 -22.47 0.35
N ARG A 29 16.73 -21.53 -0.42
CA ARG A 29 16.12 -21.76 -1.73
C ARG A 29 17.06 -21.44 -2.88
N GLU A 30 18.35 -21.23 -2.58
CA GLU A 30 19.41 -20.96 -3.57
C GLU A 30 19.19 -19.69 -4.41
N TYR A 31 18.44 -18.72 -3.88
CA TYR A 31 18.34 -17.41 -4.53
C TYR A 31 19.69 -16.69 -4.49
N SER A 32 19.93 -15.81 -5.46
CA SER A 32 21.15 -15.01 -5.52
C SER A 32 21.32 -14.15 -4.27
N VAL A 33 22.58 -13.89 -3.88
CA VAL A 33 22.90 -13.04 -2.72
C VAL A 33 22.20 -11.68 -2.82
N GLN A 34 22.12 -11.10 -4.02
CA GLN A 34 21.39 -9.85 -4.27
C GLN A 34 19.91 -9.98 -3.90
N MET A 35 19.23 -11.07 -4.31
CA MET A 35 17.82 -11.30 -3.99
C MET A 35 17.60 -11.54 -2.50
N VAL A 36 18.51 -12.27 -1.84
CA VAL A 36 18.48 -12.49 -0.39
C VAL A 36 18.60 -11.16 0.35
N SER A 37 19.55 -10.31 -0.04
CA SER A 37 19.75 -8.98 0.57
C SER A 37 18.54 -8.08 0.35
N VAL A 38 18.01 -7.99 -0.88
CA VAL A 38 16.84 -7.17 -1.19
C VAL A 38 15.60 -7.67 -0.44
N GLY A 39 15.32 -8.98 -0.48
CA GLY A 39 14.16 -9.55 0.22
C GLY A 39 14.21 -9.34 1.73
N SER A 40 15.40 -9.46 2.34
CA SER A 40 15.60 -9.19 3.77
C SER A 40 15.40 -7.72 4.11
N ALA A 41 15.95 -6.82 3.28
CA ALA A 41 15.82 -5.37 3.46
C ALA A 41 14.36 -4.91 3.28
N VAL A 42 13.66 -5.43 2.27
CA VAL A 42 12.22 -5.16 2.04
C VAL A 42 11.39 -5.68 3.21
N MET A 43 11.66 -6.89 3.72
CA MET A 43 10.99 -7.44 4.89
C MET A 43 11.17 -6.53 6.12
N PHE A 44 12.42 -6.15 6.43
CA PHE A 44 12.71 -5.24 7.55
C PHE A 44 11.96 -3.91 7.40
N GLY A 45 12.13 -3.24 6.26
CA GLY A 45 11.56 -1.92 6.03
C GLY A 45 10.04 -1.93 6.10
N LEU A 46 9.38 -2.91 5.47
CA LEU A 46 7.92 -3.00 5.48
C LEU A 46 7.36 -3.38 6.84
N VAL A 47 7.98 -4.31 7.57
CA VAL A 47 7.52 -4.64 8.93
C VAL A 47 7.61 -3.42 9.86
N VAL A 48 8.68 -2.63 9.76
CA VAL A 48 8.84 -1.41 10.55
C VAL A 48 7.79 -0.38 10.17
N VAL A 49 7.66 -0.05 8.88
CA VAL A 49 6.72 0.96 8.39
C VAL A 49 5.27 0.58 8.70
N LEU A 50 4.89 -0.67 8.41
CA LEU A 50 3.52 -1.14 8.61
C LEU A 50 3.23 -1.43 10.09
N GLY A 51 4.25 -1.67 10.92
CA GLY A 51 4.12 -1.79 12.38
C GLY A 51 3.88 -0.47 13.10
N ILE A 52 4.14 0.67 12.47
CA ILE A 52 3.77 2.00 12.99
C ILE A 52 2.64 2.65 12.20
N ALA A 53 2.21 2.03 11.10
CA ALA A 53 1.14 2.58 10.27
C ALA A 53 -0.22 2.69 11.00
N PRO A 54 -0.61 1.79 11.92
CA PRO A 54 -1.84 1.96 12.70
C PRO A 54 -1.79 3.16 13.67
N ASP A 55 -0.59 3.52 14.15
CA ASP A 55 -0.33 4.70 14.99
C ASP A 55 -0.47 6.03 14.26
N ILE A 56 -0.62 5.99 12.94
CA ILE A 56 -1.12 7.15 12.20
C ILE A 56 -2.58 7.31 12.70
N ASP A 57 -2.81 8.17 13.70
CA ASP A 57 -4.12 8.48 14.32
C ASP A 57 -4.85 9.63 13.61
N VAL A 58 -6.14 9.42 13.29
CA VAL A 58 -6.97 10.31 12.44
C VAL A 58 -7.25 11.61 13.16
N SER A 59 -7.35 11.50 14.47
CA SER A 59 -8.00 12.43 15.34
C SER A 59 -7.04 13.52 15.81
N SER A 60 -5.72 13.28 15.74
CA SER A 60 -4.73 14.14 16.38
C SER A 60 -3.39 14.31 15.65
N SER A 61 -3.08 13.52 14.62
CA SER A 61 -1.68 13.38 14.19
C SER A 61 -1.34 14.04 12.83
N ILE A 62 -0.36 14.96 12.86
CA ILE A 62 0.33 15.54 11.70
C ILE A 62 0.75 14.49 10.62
N PRO A 63 1.18 13.27 10.97
CA PRO A 63 1.47 12.18 10.03
C PRO A 63 0.36 11.82 9.05
N ARG A 64 -0.92 11.86 9.44
CA ARG A 64 -2.02 11.54 8.50
C ARG A 64 -2.20 12.64 7.46
N ARG A 65 -1.89 13.89 7.80
CA ARG A 65 -1.87 15.00 6.84
C ARG A 65 -0.82 14.75 5.77
N TYR A 66 0.36 14.26 6.16
CA TYR A 66 1.41 13.86 5.22
C TYR A 66 1.04 12.63 4.40
N LEU A 67 0.45 11.59 5.00
CA LEU A 67 -0.04 10.43 4.24
C LEU A 67 -1.12 10.84 3.24
N GLY A 68 -2.06 11.69 3.64
CA GLY A 68 -3.07 12.27 2.76
C GLY A 68 -2.45 13.08 1.63
N TYR A 69 -1.45 13.93 1.90
CA TYR A 69 -0.71 14.67 0.86
C TYR A 69 0.06 13.74 -0.08
N VAL A 70 0.69 12.70 0.45
CA VAL A 70 1.40 11.70 -0.34
C VAL A 70 0.40 10.93 -1.20
N LEU A 71 -0.76 10.51 -0.70
CA LEU A 71 -1.77 9.79 -1.49
C LEU A 71 -2.41 10.68 -2.55
N VAL A 72 -2.80 11.91 -2.19
CA VAL A 72 -3.37 12.89 -3.14
C VAL A 72 -2.35 13.33 -4.19
N GLY A 73 -1.05 13.31 -3.88
CA GLY A 73 0.00 13.57 -4.87
C GLY A 73 0.34 12.34 -5.73
N SER A 74 0.55 11.19 -5.08
CA SER A 74 1.09 9.99 -5.73
C SER A 74 0.06 9.19 -6.52
N LEU A 75 -1.21 9.12 -6.11
CA LEU A 75 -2.23 8.37 -6.85
C LEU A 75 -2.57 9.03 -8.19
N PRO A 76 -2.81 10.36 -8.28
CA PRO A 76 -2.99 11.02 -9.56
C PRO A 76 -1.73 11.00 -10.42
N ALA A 77 -0.55 11.18 -9.83
CA ALA A 77 0.72 11.06 -10.56
C ALA A 77 0.94 9.64 -11.11
N GLY A 78 0.58 8.61 -10.33
CA GLY A 78 0.61 7.21 -10.76
C GLY A 78 -0.39 6.93 -11.88
N ALA A 79 -1.62 7.45 -11.77
CA ALA A 79 -2.62 7.35 -12.84
C ALA A 79 -2.13 8.01 -14.14
N LEU A 80 -1.53 9.21 -14.05
CA LEU A 80 -0.93 9.89 -15.20
C LEU A 80 0.27 9.12 -15.77
N TYR A 81 1.11 8.55 -14.90
CA TYR A 81 2.24 7.73 -15.32
C TYR A 81 1.77 6.47 -16.06
N MET A 82 0.72 5.79 -15.57
CA MET A 82 0.13 4.63 -16.26
C MET A 82 -0.38 5.01 -17.65
N VAL A 83 -1.04 6.15 -17.80
CA VAL A 83 -1.49 6.66 -19.11
C VAL A 83 -0.30 7.02 -20.00
N TYR A 84 0.76 7.60 -19.44
CA TYR A 84 1.97 7.92 -20.20
C TYR A 84 2.67 6.66 -20.72
N THR A 85 2.74 5.59 -19.92
CA THR A 85 3.35 4.32 -20.32
C THR A 85 2.47 3.48 -21.24
N ASP A 86 1.14 3.54 -21.05
CA ASP A 86 0.17 2.82 -21.87
C ASP A 86 -1.10 3.67 -22.09
N PRO A 87 -1.13 4.46 -23.18
CA PRO A 87 -2.27 5.32 -23.51
C PRO A 87 -3.57 4.55 -23.78
N SER A 88 -3.50 3.24 -24.08
CA SER A 88 -4.68 2.42 -24.37
C SER A 88 -5.61 2.30 -23.16
N ILE A 89 -5.06 2.40 -21.94
CA ILE A 89 -5.83 2.41 -20.69
C ILE A 89 -6.77 3.62 -20.66
N ALA A 90 -6.25 4.82 -20.95
CA ALA A 90 -7.08 6.03 -21.02
C ALA A 90 -8.12 5.93 -22.15
N VAL A 91 -7.73 5.45 -23.34
CA VAL A 91 -8.67 5.26 -24.44
C VAL A 91 -9.82 4.33 -24.05
N SER A 92 -9.52 3.17 -23.45
CA SER A 92 -10.54 2.20 -23.04
C SER A 92 -11.52 2.73 -21.99
N VAL A 93 -11.02 3.46 -20.99
CA VAL A 93 -11.86 4.08 -19.96
C VAL A 93 -12.73 5.18 -20.57
N GLY A 94 -12.14 5.98 -21.46
CA GLY A 94 -12.84 7.02 -22.20
C GLY A 94 -13.97 6.50 -23.08
N GLU A 95 -13.73 5.42 -23.83
CA GLU A 95 -14.73 4.77 -24.67
C GLU A 95 -15.91 4.22 -23.86
N GLN A 96 -15.64 3.59 -22.71
CA GLN A 96 -16.69 3.12 -21.81
C GLN A 96 -17.56 4.25 -21.27
N VAL A 97 -16.94 5.37 -20.88
CA VAL A 97 -17.67 6.54 -20.37
C VAL A 97 -18.46 7.23 -21.49
N LEU A 98 -17.89 7.35 -22.69
CA LEU A 98 -18.57 7.88 -23.87
C LEU A 98 -19.80 7.04 -24.24
N ALA A 99 -19.67 5.71 -24.22
CA ALA A 99 -20.77 4.78 -24.47
C ALA A 99 -21.89 4.88 -23.41
N LEU A 100 -21.55 5.24 -22.17
CA LEU A 100 -22.51 5.37 -21.07
C LEU A 100 -23.22 6.73 -21.03
N VAL A 101 -22.50 7.82 -21.27
CA VAL A 101 -22.97 9.20 -21.05
C VAL A 101 -23.37 9.91 -22.35
N GLY A 102 -22.97 9.38 -23.51
CA GLY A 102 -23.30 9.96 -24.81
C GLY A 102 -22.62 11.31 -25.08
N LEU A 103 -21.40 11.51 -24.56
CA LEU A 103 -20.66 12.78 -24.65
C LEU A 103 -19.99 12.99 -26.03
N GLY A 104 -20.77 13.19 -27.10
CA GLY A 104 -20.35 13.83 -28.37
C GLY A 104 -18.97 13.47 -28.98
N ASP A 105 -18.37 14.45 -29.68
CA ASP A 105 -17.10 14.32 -30.45
C ASP A 105 -15.82 14.48 -29.60
N VAL A 106 -15.87 14.23 -28.29
CA VAL A 106 -14.68 14.39 -27.44
C VAL A 106 -13.74 13.19 -27.65
N PRO A 107 -12.43 13.40 -27.87
CA PRO A 107 -11.50 12.29 -28.00
C PRO A 107 -11.52 11.39 -26.75
N PRO A 108 -11.68 10.06 -26.89
CA PRO A 108 -11.80 9.15 -25.76
C PRO A 108 -10.64 9.27 -24.76
N VAL A 109 -9.42 9.45 -25.25
CA VAL A 109 -8.23 9.63 -24.41
C VAL A 109 -8.37 10.80 -23.42
N VAL A 110 -9.01 11.91 -23.80
CA VAL A 110 -9.18 13.08 -22.94
C VAL A 110 -10.15 12.77 -21.79
N ILE A 111 -11.26 12.11 -22.10
CA ILE A 111 -12.24 11.69 -21.09
C ILE A 111 -11.62 10.63 -20.17
N GLY A 112 -10.90 9.66 -20.72
CA GLY A 112 -10.21 8.63 -19.95
C GLY A 112 -9.20 9.21 -18.96
N CYS A 113 -8.34 10.13 -19.40
CA CYS A 113 -7.42 10.84 -18.52
C CYS A 113 -8.15 11.57 -17.40
N GLY A 114 -9.22 12.31 -17.73
CA GLY A 114 -10.02 13.04 -16.75
C GLY A 114 -10.62 12.12 -15.69
N VAL A 115 -11.21 10.99 -16.13
CA VAL A 115 -11.83 9.99 -15.25
C VAL A 115 -10.78 9.31 -14.36
N LEU A 116 -9.62 8.95 -14.91
CA LEU A 116 -8.55 8.30 -14.15
C LEU A 116 -7.97 9.25 -13.08
N VAL A 117 -7.74 10.52 -13.41
CA VAL A 117 -7.23 11.52 -12.46
C VAL A 117 -8.26 11.83 -11.39
N VAL A 118 -9.51 12.12 -11.77
CA VAL A 118 -10.58 12.42 -10.82
C VAL A 118 -10.88 11.20 -9.94
N GLY A 119 -10.90 10.00 -10.51
CA GLY A 119 -11.06 8.74 -9.80
C GLY A 119 -9.92 8.48 -8.82
N ALA A 120 -8.67 8.73 -9.21
CA ALA A 120 -7.50 8.61 -8.34
C ALA A 120 -7.53 9.61 -7.18
N VAL A 121 -7.91 10.87 -7.43
CA VAL A 121 -8.11 11.88 -6.37
C VAL A 121 -9.27 11.47 -5.45
N GLY A 122 -10.36 10.95 -6.02
CA GLY A 122 -11.51 10.42 -5.29
C GLY A 122 -11.09 9.29 -4.36
N LEU A 123 -10.41 8.27 -4.89
CA LEU A 123 -9.86 7.15 -4.12
C LEU A 123 -8.85 7.61 -3.07
N ALA A 124 -7.97 8.56 -3.37
CA ALA A 124 -7.03 9.13 -2.40
C ALA A 124 -7.77 9.80 -1.22
N LYS A 125 -8.83 10.56 -1.52
CA LYS A 125 -9.70 11.18 -0.51
C LYS A 125 -10.50 10.15 0.28
N SER A 126 -11.08 9.15 -0.38
CA SER A 126 -11.86 8.08 0.26
C SER A 126 -10.99 7.16 1.11
N ALA A 127 -9.76 6.88 0.69
CA ALA A 127 -8.79 6.10 1.47
C ALA A 127 -8.27 6.91 2.67
N GLY A 128 -8.05 8.22 2.49
CA GLY A 128 -7.56 9.10 3.55
C GLY A 128 -8.61 9.49 4.61
N TYR A 129 -9.89 9.61 4.22
CA TYR A 129 -10.98 10.06 5.11
C TYR A 129 -12.07 8.98 5.33
N GLY A 130 -12.47 8.26 4.28
CA GLY A 130 -13.60 7.33 4.33
C GLY A 130 -13.31 6.00 5.04
N LEU A 131 -12.05 5.53 5.04
CA LEU A 131 -11.66 4.31 5.76
C LEU A 131 -11.67 4.46 7.29
N ASP A 132 -11.66 5.70 7.79
CA ASP A 132 -11.74 6.01 9.22
C ASP A 132 -13.17 6.26 9.72
N GLU A 133 -14.05 6.84 8.90
CA GLU A 133 -15.46 7.04 9.29
C GLU A 133 -16.28 5.74 9.33
N LEU A 134 -15.86 4.70 8.61
CA LEU A 134 -16.65 3.47 8.46
C LEU A 134 -16.49 2.44 9.59
N SER A 135 -15.54 2.56 10.52
CA SER A 135 -15.36 1.51 11.54
C SER A 135 -14.72 1.97 12.87
N THR A 136 -15.54 2.40 13.83
CA THR A 136 -15.22 2.56 15.28
C THR A 136 -13.98 3.42 15.63
N HIS A 137 -13.77 3.74 16.91
CA HIS A 137 -12.74 4.67 17.41
C HIS A 137 -11.27 4.41 16.99
N ARG A 138 -10.94 3.28 16.34
CA ARG A 138 -9.57 2.95 15.89
C ARG A 138 -9.42 2.76 14.36
N GLY A 139 -10.51 2.82 13.58
CA GLY A 139 -10.49 2.76 12.11
C GLY A 139 -10.04 1.42 11.49
N LEU A 140 -10.07 1.33 10.16
CA LEU A 140 -9.62 0.14 9.42
C LEU A 140 -8.10 -0.13 9.54
N LEU A 141 -7.31 0.89 9.85
CA LEU A 141 -5.85 0.75 10.05
C LEU A 141 -5.51 -0.07 11.29
N HIS A 142 -6.43 -0.26 12.24
CA HIS A 142 -6.28 -1.20 13.36
C HIS A 142 -6.83 -2.61 13.06
N SER A 143 -7.01 -2.96 11.78
CA SER A 143 -7.40 -4.30 11.35
C SER A 143 -6.27 -5.00 10.61
N VAL A 144 -5.76 -6.10 11.17
CA VAL A 144 -4.76 -6.96 10.50
C VAL A 144 -5.30 -7.49 9.15
N TYR A 145 -6.61 -7.75 9.04
CA TYR A 145 -7.23 -8.22 7.80
C TYR A 145 -7.22 -7.16 6.70
N PHE A 146 -7.40 -5.88 7.06
CA PHE A 146 -7.30 -4.78 6.11
C PHE A 146 -5.90 -4.74 5.48
N TRP A 147 -4.86 -4.82 6.32
CA TRP A 147 -3.48 -4.83 5.84
C TRP A 147 -3.08 -6.11 5.08
N ALA A 148 -3.68 -7.25 5.43
CA ALA A 148 -3.51 -8.48 4.67
C ALA A 148 -4.04 -8.32 3.23
N VAL A 149 -5.27 -7.80 3.08
CA VAL A 149 -5.87 -7.53 1.77
C VAL A 149 -5.05 -6.50 1.00
N LEU A 150 -4.65 -5.40 1.64
CA LEU A 150 -3.84 -4.37 1.01
C LEU A 150 -2.49 -4.91 0.52
N GLY A 151 -1.83 -5.77 1.31
CA GLY A 151 -0.59 -6.42 0.90
C GLY A 151 -0.76 -7.38 -0.25
N ILE A 152 -1.86 -8.14 -0.30
CA ILE A 152 -2.18 -9.01 -1.46
C ILE A 152 -2.38 -8.16 -2.72
N VAL A 153 -3.13 -7.06 -2.63
CA VAL A 153 -3.35 -6.14 -3.75
C VAL A 153 -2.03 -5.51 -4.19
N ALA A 154 -1.21 -5.02 -3.25
CA ALA A 154 0.09 -4.41 -3.55
C ALA A 154 1.07 -5.41 -4.17
N ALA A 155 1.12 -6.64 -3.67
CA ALA A 155 1.96 -7.71 -4.21
C ALA A 155 1.50 -8.14 -5.61
N GLY A 156 0.19 -8.28 -5.81
CA GLY A 156 -0.40 -8.60 -7.11
C GLY A 156 -0.16 -7.51 -8.14
N ALA A 157 -0.40 -6.25 -7.78
CA ALA A 157 -0.14 -5.11 -8.64
C ALA A 157 1.36 -4.97 -8.96
N GLY A 158 2.23 -5.12 -7.96
CA GLY A 158 3.67 -5.11 -8.17
C GLY A 158 4.12 -6.22 -9.12
N HIS A 159 3.59 -7.43 -8.99
CA HIS A 159 3.93 -8.53 -9.89
C HIS A 159 3.42 -8.31 -11.31
N LEU A 160 2.19 -7.82 -11.47
CA LEU A 160 1.54 -7.68 -12.79
C LEU A 160 1.99 -6.43 -13.56
N TYR A 161 2.31 -5.34 -12.86
CA TYR A 161 2.56 -4.04 -13.49
C TYR A 161 3.99 -3.51 -13.31
N LEU A 162 4.76 -4.05 -12.35
CA LEU A 162 6.12 -3.60 -12.04
C LEU A 162 7.17 -4.71 -12.18
N ASP A 163 6.81 -5.83 -12.80
CA ASP A 163 7.66 -7.03 -12.96
C ASP A 163 8.30 -7.51 -11.66
N LEU A 164 7.62 -7.30 -10.53
CA LEU A 164 8.15 -7.64 -9.22
C LEU A 164 8.33 -9.17 -9.13
N PRO A 165 9.52 -9.67 -8.74
CA PRO A 165 9.73 -11.11 -8.58
C PRO A 165 8.73 -11.70 -7.59
N ARG A 166 8.16 -12.87 -7.90
CA ARG A 166 7.15 -13.55 -7.04
C ARG A 166 7.60 -13.70 -5.59
N VAL A 167 8.90 -13.89 -5.40
CA VAL A 167 9.49 -14.02 -4.07
C VAL A 167 9.44 -12.72 -3.27
N ILE A 168 9.64 -11.58 -3.92
CA ILE A 168 9.50 -10.25 -3.28
C ILE A 168 8.02 -9.93 -3.07
N ALA A 169 7.14 -10.32 -4.00
CA ALA A 169 5.68 -10.22 -3.82
C ALA A 169 5.23 -10.98 -2.56
N ALA A 170 5.74 -12.20 -2.34
CA ALA A 170 5.45 -12.99 -1.14
C ALA A 170 5.97 -12.31 0.14
N VAL A 171 7.17 -11.72 0.10
CA VAL A 171 7.71 -10.93 1.21
C VAL A 171 6.81 -9.75 1.57
N ILE A 172 6.28 -9.03 0.58
CA ILE A 172 5.34 -7.92 0.80
C ILE A 172 4.08 -8.39 1.53
N VAL A 173 3.49 -9.51 1.10
CA VAL A 173 2.29 -10.07 1.76
C VAL A 173 2.58 -10.46 3.21
N VAL A 174 3.71 -11.12 3.48
CA VAL A 174 4.06 -11.50 4.86
C VAL A 174 4.28 -10.26 5.72
N ALA A 175 5.02 -9.26 5.22
CA ALA A 175 5.30 -8.03 5.94
C ALA A 175 4.02 -7.23 6.23
N SER A 176 3.06 -7.22 5.30
CA SER A 176 1.78 -6.51 5.46
C SER A 176 0.89 -7.09 6.54
N VAL A 177 1.07 -8.37 6.88
CA VAL A 177 0.38 -8.98 8.03
C VAL A 177 1.19 -8.79 9.29
N ALA A 178 2.50 -9.07 9.23
CA ALA A 178 3.34 -9.14 10.40
C ALA A 178 3.54 -7.79 11.10
N GLY A 179 3.80 -6.71 10.35
CA GLY A 179 3.96 -5.37 10.93
C GLY A 179 2.74 -4.94 11.74
N PRO A 180 1.56 -4.86 11.12
CA PRO A 180 0.33 -4.48 11.82
C PRO A 180 -0.07 -5.47 12.92
N ALA A 181 0.22 -6.76 12.78
CA ALA A 181 -0.03 -7.73 13.85
C ALA A 181 0.85 -7.45 15.08
N VAL A 182 2.13 -7.08 14.91
CA VAL A 182 2.99 -6.66 16.03
C VAL A 182 2.39 -5.45 16.72
N HIS A 183 1.93 -4.47 15.95
CA HIS A 183 1.27 -3.29 16.49
C HIS A 183 0.02 -3.65 17.31
N ILE A 184 -0.96 -4.30 16.67
CA ILE A 184 -2.34 -4.47 17.15
C ILE A 184 -2.47 -5.64 18.15
N LYS A 185 -1.66 -6.68 18.00
CA LYS A 185 -1.80 -7.92 18.80
C LYS A 185 -0.73 -8.09 19.85
N VAL A 186 0.43 -7.45 19.70
CA VAL A 186 1.53 -7.54 20.67
C VAL A 186 1.52 -6.32 21.57
N VAL A 187 1.79 -5.13 21.01
CA VAL A 187 2.00 -3.92 21.82
C VAL A 187 0.68 -3.37 22.37
N ASP A 188 -0.37 -3.33 21.55
CA ASP A 188 -1.69 -2.81 21.96
C ASP A 188 -2.33 -3.59 23.14
N ARG A 189 -1.90 -4.85 23.34
CA ARG A 189 -2.40 -5.76 24.36
C ARG A 189 -1.51 -5.85 25.60
N MET A 190 -0.37 -5.17 25.60
CA MET A 190 0.49 -4.97 26.77
C MET A 190 0.07 -3.69 27.52
#